data_AF-S0F6Y5-F1
#
_entry.id   AF-S0F6Y5-F1
#
_cell.length_a   1.000
_cell.length_b   1.000
_cell.length_c   1.000
_cell.angle_alpha   90.00
_cell.angle_beta   90.00
_cell.angle_gamma   90.00
#
_symmetry.space_group_name_H-M   'P 1'
#
loop_
_entity.id
_entity.type
_entity.pdbx_description
1 polymer ?
#
loop_
_entity_poly.entity_id
_entity_poly.type
_entity_poly.pdbx_seq_one_letter_code
_entity_poly.pdbx_strand_id
1 'polypeptide(L)' 'RKRLLDFCYKHILKDIYLKVGIKFIGQYKNVYSTRLHAAILSCLLGKKTYLFDNSYGKCSGVFNLWMKNYSNIKMMQ' A
#
# COMPACT_ATOMS: atom_id res chain seq x y z
N ARG A 1 20.92 -17.61 -10.95
CA ARG A 1 20.76 -16.16 -11.17
C ARG A 1 19.64 -15.53 -10.33
N LYS A 2 18.39 -16.06 -10.31
CA LYS A 2 17.29 -15.52 -9.49
C LYS A 2 17.55 -15.55 -7.96
N ARG A 3 18.06 -16.67 -7.41
CA ARG A 3 18.33 -16.84 -5.96
C ARG A 3 19.17 -15.73 -5.30
N LEU A 4 20.23 -15.26 -5.97
CA LEU A 4 21.11 -14.24 -5.41
C LEU A 4 20.43 -12.86 -5.43
N LEU A 5 19.71 -12.56 -6.51
CA LEU A 5 18.90 -11.35 -6.62
C LEU A 5 17.76 -11.34 -5.58
N ASP A 6 17.08 -12.47 -5.41
CA ASP A 6 16.01 -12.63 -4.41
C ASP A 6 16.55 -12.45 -2.99
N PHE A 7 17.75 -12.98 -2.72
CA PHE A 7 18.45 -12.78 -1.45
C PHE A 7 18.77 -11.30 -1.22
N CYS A 8 19.41 -10.63 -2.18
CA CYS A 8 19.69 -9.20 -2.10
C CYS A 8 18.40 -8.37 -1.94
N TYR A 9 17.33 -8.74 -2.64
CA TYR A 9 16.05 -8.06 -2.52
C TYR A 9 15.47 -8.19 -1.11
N LYS A 10 15.45 -9.41 -0.58
CA LYS A 10 14.88 -9.72 0.73
C LYS A 10 15.65 -9.09 1.89
N HIS A 11 16.98 -9.04 1.79
CA HIS A 11 17.85 -8.65 2.90
C HIS A 11 18.43 -7.24 2.79
N ILE A 12 18.41 -6.62 1.60
CA ILE A 12 19.02 -5.29 1.39
C ILE A 12 17.99 -4.32 0.83
N LEU A 13 17.40 -4.63 -0.33
CA LEU A 13 16.57 -3.66 -1.05
C LEU A 13 15.21 -3.42 -0.39
N LYS A 14 14.63 -4.43 0.28
CA LYS A 14 13.31 -4.33 0.93
C LYS A 14 13.22 -3.11 1.84
N ASP A 15 14.19 -2.93 2.72
CA ASP A 15 14.16 -1.84 3.71
C ASP A 15 14.37 -0.47 3.05
N ILE A 16 15.19 -0.42 1.99
CA ILE A 16 15.39 0.80 1.20
C ILE A 16 14.07 1.21 0.54
N TYR A 17 13.39 0.30 -0.15
CA TYR A 17 12.12 0.59 -0.81
C TYR A 17 11.01 0.96 0.17
N LEU A 18 10.94 0.32 1.33
CA LEU A 18 9.99 0.69 2.39
C LEU A 18 10.26 2.11 2.90
N LYS A 19 11.51 2.45 3.19
CA LYS A 19 11.89 3.81 3.64
C LYS A 19 11.55 4.87 2.60
N VAL A 20 11.79 4.58 1.31
CA VAL A 20 11.42 5.47 0.20
C VAL A 20 9.90 5.66 0.14
N GLY A 21 9.13 4.57 0.23
CA GLY A 21 7.66 4.62 0.23
C GLY A 21 7.09 5.40 1.42
N ILE A 22 7.63 5.17 2.62
CA ILE A 22 7.23 5.90 3.84
C ILE A 22 7.55 7.39 3.69
N LYS A 23 8.75 7.74 3.20
CA LYS A 23 9.14 9.14 2.98
C LYS A 23 8.22 9.82 1.97
N PHE A 24 7.89 9.13 0.88
CA PHE A 24 6.99 9.65 -0.16
C PHE A 24 5.57 9.86 0.35
N ILE A 25 4.93 8.81 0.90
CA ILE A 25 3.54 8.89 1.37
C ILE A 25 3.42 9.79 2.61
N GLY A 26 4.44 9.81 3.47
CA GLY A 26 4.45 10.55 4.73
C GLY A 26 4.21 12.05 4.58
N GLN A 27 4.58 12.62 3.43
CA GLN A 27 4.41 14.04 3.10
C GLN A 27 2.95 14.46 2.88
N TYR A 28 2.05 13.50 2.62
CA TYR A 28 0.66 13.77 2.29
C TYR A 28 -0.26 13.51 3.49
N LYS A 29 -1.36 14.27 3.57
CA LYS A 29 -2.43 14.06 4.57
C LYS A 29 -3.50 13.08 4.08
N ASN A 30 -3.85 13.21 2.79
CA ASN A 30 -4.83 12.38 2.10
C ASN A 30 -4.13 11.63 0.96
N VAL A 31 -4.49 10.37 0.75
CA VAL A 31 -3.89 9.49 -0.27
C VAL A 31 -4.99 8.88 -1.12
N TYR A 32 -4.92 9.09 -2.43
CA TYR A 32 -5.84 8.51 -3.42
C TYR A 32 -5.06 7.54 -4.28
N SER A 33 -5.49 6.28 -4.38
CA SER A 33 -4.68 5.24 -5.05
C SER A 33 -5.52 4.14 -5.69
N THR A 34 -5.13 3.71 -6.89
CA THR A 34 -5.55 2.44 -7.53
C THR A 34 -4.59 1.29 -7.20
N ARG A 35 -3.48 1.58 -6.50
CA ARG A 35 -2.43 0.62 -6.11
C ARG A 35 -2.65 0.17 -4.67
N LEU A 36 -2.90 -1.13 -4.50
CA LEU A 36 -3.18 -1.75 -3.20
C LEU A 36 -2.10 -1.48 -2.14
N HIS A 37 -0.82 -1.71 -2.46
CA HIS A 37 0.26 -1.56 -1.47
C HIS A 37 0.44 -0.11 -0.99
N ALA A 38 0.16 0.88 -1.86
CA ALA A 38 0.15 2.28 -1.44
C ALA A 38 -1.03 2.57 -0.49
N ALA A 39 -2.19 1.96 -0.72
CA ALA A 39 -3.35 2.07 0.17
C ALA A 39 -3.09 1.41 1.54
N ILE A 40 -2.48 0.22 1.56
CA ILE A 40 -2.09 -0.46 2.80
C ILE A 40 -1.07 0.40 3.59
N LEU A 41 0.01 0.85 2.94
CA LEU A 41 1.04 1.63 3.60
C LEU A 41 0.51 2.97 4.13
N SER A 42 -0.32 3.68 3.34
CA SER A 42 -0.94 4.93 3.80
C SER A 42 -1.90 4.72 4.97
N CYS A 43 -2.66 3.62 4.97
CA CYS A 43 -3.53 3.24 6.08
C CYS A 43 -2.72 2.98 7.36
N LEU A 44 -1.60 2.24 7.26
CA LEU A 44 -0.70 1.96 8.40
C LEU A 44 -0.01 3.23 8.93
N LEU A 45 0.27 4.20 8.05
CA LEU A 45 0.80 5.51 8.42
C LEU A 45 -0.27 6.47 8.99
N GLY A 46 -1.50 5.99 9.23
CA GLY A 46 -2.60 6.78 9.80
C GLY A 46 -3.11 7.88 8.86
N LYS A 47 -2.83 7.80 7.57
CA LYS A 47 -3.31 8.78 6.58
C LYS A 47 -4.77 8.52 6.24
N LYS A 48 -5.47 9.55 5.73
CA LYS A 48 -6.80 9.37 5.12
C LYS A 48 -6.64 8.77 3.74
N THR A 49 -7.04 7.53 3.56
CA THR A 49 -6.80 6.75 2.34
C THR A 49 -8.09 6.51 1.58
N TYR A 50 -8.04 6.75 0.28
CA TYR A 50 -9.12 6.54 -0.67
C TYR A 50 -8.64 5.54 -1.71
N LEU A 51 -9.18 4.33 -1.63
CA LEU A 51 -8.80 3.23 -2.51
C LEU A 51 -9.80 3.12 -3.65
N PHE A 52 -9.29 3.08 -4.87
CA PHE A 52 -10.06 2.80 -6.07
C PHE A 52 -9.82 1.36 -6.48
N ASP A 53 -10.86 0.70 -6.98
CA ASP A 53 -10.68 -0.65 -7.47
C ASP A 53 -9.82 -0.66 -8.73
N ASN A 54 -9.12 -1.78 -8.96
CA ASN A 54 -8.51 -2.03 -10.26
C ASN A 54 -9.41 -2.92 -11.09
N SER A 55 -9.09 -3.06 -12.38
CA SER A 55 -9.89 -3.77 -13.39
C SER A 55 -10.26 -5.22 -13.08
N TYR A 56 -9.72 -5.81 -12.00
CA TYR A 56 -9.91 -7.21 -11.63
C TYR A 56 -10.44 -7.41 -10.20
N GLY A 57 -10.90 -6.36 -9.51
CA GLY A 57 -11.46 -6.53 -8.16
C GLY A 57 -10.44 -6.83 -7.06
N LYS A 58 -9.14 -6.69 -7.33
CA LYS A 58 -8.10 -7.06 -6.36
C LYS A 58 -8.07 -6.11 -5.16
N CYS A 59 -8.34 -4.83 -5.39
CA CYS A 59 -8.34 -3.83 -4.33
C CYS A 59 -9.60 -3.95 -3.48
N SER A 60 -10.76 -4.14 -4.11
CA SER A 60 -12.02 -4.38 -3.40
C SER A 60 -12.02 -5.67 -2.60
N GLY A 61 -11.46 -6.76 -3.13
CA GLY A 61 -11.33 -8.03 -2.40
C GLY A 61 -10.57 -7.89 -1.07
N VAL A 62 -9.38 -7.28 -1.11
CA VAL A 62 -8.57 -7.06 0.11
C VAL A 62 -9.23 -6.06 1.05
N PHE A 63 -9.82 -5.00 0.51
CA PHE A 63 -10.50 -4.02 1.34
C PHE A 63 -11.69 -4.63 2.09
N ASN A 64 -12.56 -5.36 1.39
CA ASN A 64 -13.77 -5.94 1.97
C ASN A 64 -13.47 -6.97 3.06
N LEU A 65 -12.42 -7.77 2.88
CA LEU A 65 -12.03 -8.79 3.85
C LEU A 65 -11.27 -8.22 5.05
N TRP A 66 -10.36 -7.27 4.83
CA TRP A 66 -9.37 -6.90 5.84
C TRP A 66 -9.38 -5.43 6.25
N MET A 67 -9.80 -4.52 5.38
CA MET A 67 -9.62 -3.08 5.62
C MET A 67 -10.91 -2.30 5.88
N LYS A 68 -12.08 -2.91 5.63
CA LYS A 68 -13.38 -2.24 5.73
C LYS A 68 -13.68 -1.65 7.12
N ASN A 69 -13.09 -2.23 8.16
CA ASN A 69 -13.30 -1.83 9.56
C ASN A 69 -12.34 -0.72 10.02
N TYR A 70 -11.39 -0.30 9.19
CA TYR A 70 -10.47 0.78 9.54
C TYR A 70 -11.09 2.13 9.20
N SER A 71 -11.14 3.04 10.17
CA SER A 71 -11.81 4.34 10.03
C SER A 71 -11.14 5.31 9.06
N ASN A 72 -9.85 5.09 8.77
CA ASN A 72 -9.04 5.98 7.96
C ASN A 72 -8.91 5.54 6.49
N ILE A 73 -9.62 4.49 6.04
CA ILE A 73 -9.63 4.05 4.65
C ILE A 73 -11.05 3.89 4.11
N LYS A 74 -11.28 4.34 2.88
CA LYS A 74 -12.57 4.24 2.19
C LYS A 74 -12.38 3.75 0.76
N MET A 75 -13.25 2.83 0.34
CA MET A 75 -13.38 2.46 -1.07
C MET A 75 -14.16 3.56 -1.82
N MET A 76 -13.61 4.04 -2.91
CA MET A 76 -14.25 4.98 -3.83
C MET A 76 -14.81 4.20 -5.02
N GLN A 77 -16.02 4.57 -5.45
CA GLN A 77 -16.68 4.01 -6.63
C GLN A 77 -16.10 4.60 -7.92
#